data_AF-A0A090E0Q9-F1
#
_entry.id   AF-A0A090E0Q9-F1
#
_cell.length_a   1.000
_cell.length_b   1.000
_cell.length_c   1.000
_cell.angle_alpha   90.00
_cell.angle_beta   90.00
_cell.angle_gamma   90.00
#
_symmetry.space_group_name_H-M   'P 1'
#
loop_
_entity.id
_entity.type
_entity.pdbx_description
1 polymer ?
#
loop_
_entity_poly.entity_id
_entity_poly.type
_entity_poly.pdbx_seq_one_letter_code
_entity_poly.pdbx_strand_id
1 'polypeptide(L)'
;MAGLIASLIAAFLVMFTDIAFSELYTTLLFLFGGLFLYYLYSLAQASSLSAIQKMQQNQTPFSSDILNKDPWLTYSNAYLSVFVIFSIYLIFDTIIKNAIGIKGALALWLIGFGLGTWILSKSDERLRSYFSPFFLIDRFYTLGNKAISQDKDKELLNHLDALSEIACNAIEHVQPSLSITSAQSIRKLSKDYLTAAKSLGHTEKREPNSEDPVIFMLFYIFQRYEMISDYAIRKSFEPVIASIVTSLGEMTIDAAKYDISLAIYPILETGKIASKAEKNGFKEIGDKATLTLLESGRRILKEIDVSYLELKETFFALISQIENISKEAFRQDKNVNIELLIHPFTILLNFFKDEKLANHKDTPIIVADIKRVLNEFQQLELILKTMPPLPTLEETSAIEENEEEQSK
;
A
#
# COMPACT_ATOMS: atom_id res chain seq x y z
N MET A 1 -9.25 -19.28 25.73
CA MET A 1 -9.50 -20.75 25.63
C MET A 1 -9.58 -21.38 27.02
N ALA A 2 -8.65 -21.09 27.93
CA ALA A 2 -8.67 -21.57 29.31
C ALA A 2 -9.99 -21.32 30.06
N GLY A 3 -10.62 -20.14 29.91
CA GLY A 3 -11.91 -19.82 30.55
C GLY A 3 -13.07 -20.73 30.13
N LEU A 4 -13.14 -21.10 28.84
CA LEU A 4 -14.15 -22.02 28.31
C LEU A 4 -13.93 -23.45 28.80
N ILE A 5 -12.68 -23.87 28.93
CA ILE A 5 -12.35 -25.20 29.46
C ILE A 5 -12.71 -25.27 30.95
N ALA A 6 -12.38 -24.23 31.72
CA ALA A 6 -12.73 -24.14 33.13
C ALA A 6 -14.26 -24.14 33.35
N SER A 7 -15.02 -23.45 32.50
CA SER A 7 -16.49 -23.42 32.60
C SER A 7 -17.14 -24.75 32.22
N LEU A 8 -16.57 -25.48 31.23
CA LEU A 8 -17.04 -26.82 30.88
C LEU A 8 -16.78 -27.82 32.02
N ILE A 9 -15.61 -27.75 32.64
CA ILE A 9 -15.28 -28.56 33.82
C ILE A 9 -16.22 -28.22 34.99
N ALA A 10 -16.48 -26.93 35.23
CA ALA A 10 -17.40 -26.50 36.28
C ALA A 10 -18.84 -26.98 36.01
N ALA A 11 -19.33 -26.87 34.77
CA ALA A 11 -20.65 -27.36 34.38
C ALA A 11 -20.77 -28.88 34.56
N PHE A 12 -19.73 -29.64 34.20
CA PHE A 12 -19.67 -31.07 34.46
C PHE A 12 -19.72 -31.38 35.96
N LEU A 13 -18.89 -30.73 36.78
CA LEU A 13 -18.87 -30.96 38.22
C LEU A 13 -20.20 -30.62 38.89
N VAL A 14 -20.88 -29.56 38.47
CA VAL A 14 -22.21 -29.18 38.99
C VAL A 14 -23.26 -30.27 38.74
N MET A 15 -23.19 -30.97 37.61
CA MET A 15 -24.13 -32.03 37.27
C MET A 15 -23.90 -33.31 38.08
N PHE A 16 -22.65 -33.60 38.49
CA PHE A 16 -22.27 -34.86 39.14
C PHE A 16 -21.98 -34.73 40.64
N THR A 17 -22.13 -33.54 41.24
CA THR A 17 -21.94 -33.32 42.68
C THR A 17 -23.26 -33.13 43.42
N ASP A 18 -23.33 -33.62 44.66
CA ASP A 18 -24.52 -33.52 45.53
C ASP A 18 -24.57 -32.22 46.34
N ILE A 19 -23.99 -31.15 45.80
CA ILE A 19 -24.02 -29.84 46.45
C ILE A 19 -25.43 -29.26 46.32
N ALA A 20 -26.02 -28.88 47.46
CA ALA A 20 -27.29 -28.16 47.49
C ALA A 20 -27.03 -26.69 47.14
N PHE A 21 -27.54 -26.24 45.99
CA PHE A 21 -27.47 -24.84 45.58
C PHE A 21 -28.72 -24.10 46.04
N SER A 22 -28.54 -22.99 46.76
CA SER A 22 -29.66 -22.13 47.13
C SER A 22 -30.14 -21.33 45.91
N GLU A 23 -31.45 -21.37 45.66
CA GLU A 23 -32.12 -20.69 44.56
C GLU A 23 -31.81 -19.20 44.50
N LEU A 24 -31.72 -18.54 45.67
CA LEU A 24 -31.41 -17.12 45.77
C LEU A 24 -30.00 -16.81 45.27
N TYR A 25 -28.99 -17.64 45.57
CA TYR A 25 -27.63 -17.39 45.10
C TYR A 25 -27.50 -17.68 43.60
N THR A 26 -28.16 -18.71 43.10
CA THR A 26 -28.15 -19.06 41.67
C THR A 26 -28.81 -17.98 40.82
N THR A 27 -29.96 -17.46 41.25
CA THR A 27 -30.66 -16.38 40.54
C THR A 27 -29.88 -15.06 40.55
N LEU A 28 -29.27 -14.70 41.68
CA LEU A 28 -28.35 -13.56 41.75
C LEU A 28 -27.14 -13.74 40.82
N LEU A 29 -26.56 -14.95 40.78
CA LEU A 29 -25.43 -15.26 39.90
C LEU A 29 -25.79 -15.15 38.42
N PHE A 30 -26.97 -15.63 38.01
CA PHE A 30 -27.45 -15.47 36.63
C PHE A 30 -27.62 -14.00 36.25
N LEU A 31 -28.25 -13.22 37.13
CA LEU A 31 -28.52 -11.80 36.92
C LEU A 31 -27.20 -11.00 36.82
N PHE A 32 -26.36 -11.10 37.86
CA PHE A 32 -25.13 -10.32 37.94
C PHE A 32 -24.09 -10.80 36.94
N GLY A 33 -23.91 -12.12 36.75
CA GLY A 33 -22.92 -12.64 35.81
C GLY A 33 -23.24 -12.30 34.36
N GLY A 34 -24.52 -12.37 33.96
CA GLY A 34 -24.96 -11.96 32.62
C GLY A 34 -24.76 -10.47 32.37
N LEU A 35 -25.22 -9.63 33.30
CA LEU A 35 -25.04 -8.18 33.22
C LEU A 35 -23.57 -7.76 33.28
N PHE A 36 -22.75 -8.45 34.08
CA PHE A 36 -21.33 -8.17 34.22
C PHE A 36 -20.56 -8.38 32.92
N LEU A 37 -20.80 -9.49 32.21
CA LEU A 37 -20.15 -9.72 30.90
C LEU A 37 -20.54 -8.66 29.87
N TYR A 38 -21.82 -8.30 29.83
CA TYR A 38 -22.29 -7.26 28.93
C TYR A 38 -21.70 -5.88 29.28
N TYR A 39 -21.62 -5.56 30.57
CA TYR A 39 -20.98 -4.34 31.07
C TYR A 39 -19.50 -4.29 30.71
N LEU A 40 -18.75 -5.38 30.94
CA LEU A 40 -17.34 -5.46 30.55
C LEU A 40 -17.14 -5.26 29.05
N TYR A 41 -18.02 -5.83 28.22
CA TYR A 41 -17.95 -5.63 26.77
C TYR A 41 -18.23 -4.18 26.37
N SER A 42 -19.26 -3.55 26.96
CA SER A 42 -19.55 -2.13 26.73
C SER A 42 -18.40 -1.23 27.17
N LEU A 43 -17.76 -1.55 28.29
CA LEU A 43 -16.60 -0.81 28.79
C LEU A 43 -15.38 -0.99 27.88
N ALA A 44 -15.13 -2.20 27.38
CA ALA A 44 -14.08 -2.46 26.39
C ALA A 44 -14.33 -1.65 25.10
N GLN A 45 -15.55 -1.66 24.58
CA GLN A 45 -15.94 -0.87 23.40
C GLN A 45 -15.78 0.64 23.66
N ALA A 46 -16.27 1.16 24.78
CA ALA A 46 -16.15 2.57 25.15
C ALA A 46 -14.68 3.00 25.28
N SER A 47 -13.84 2.17 25.91
CA SER A 47 -12.41 2.45 26.02
C SER A 47 -11.72 2.46 24.66
N SER A 48 -12.12 1.54 23.76
CA SER A 48 -11.57 1.47 22.41
C SER A 48 -11.96 2.67 21.56
N LEU A 49 -13.16 3.24 21.77
CA LEU A 49 -13.64 4.40 21.03
C LEU A 49 -12.71 5.62 21.19
N SER A 50 -12.19 5.83 22.39
CA SER A 50 -11.21 6.91 22.67
C SER A 50 -9.87 6.70 21.95
N ALA A 51 -9.41 5.45 21.85
CA ALA A 51 -8.19 5.09 21.15
C ALA A 51 -8.38 5.15 19.62
N ILE A 52 -9.57 4.81 19.14
CA ILE A 52 -9.95 4.92 17.72
C ILE A 52 -10.08 6.39 17.30
N GLN A 53 -10.63 7.26 18.14
CA GLN A 53 -10.64 8.71 17.87
C GLN A 53 -9.21 9.26 17.73
N LYS A 54 -8.27 8.82 18.59
CA LYS A 54 -6.85 9.19 18.45
C LYS A 54 -6.24 8.62 17.16
N MET A 55 -6.63 7.41 16.75
CA MET A 55 -6.21 6.87 15.45
C MET A 55 -6.80 7.62 14.27
N GLN A 56 -8.07 8.02 14.32
CA GLN A 56 -8.69 8.81 13.27
C GLN A 56 -7.97 10.14 13.09
N GLN A 57 -7.57 10.78 14.19
CA GLN A 57 -6.81 12.01 14.17
C GLN A 57 -5.39 11.84 13.62
N ASN A 58 -4.76 10.69 13.86
CA ASN A 58 -3.34 10.48 13.55
C ASN A 58 -3.08 9.64 12.28
N GLN A 59 -4.09 8.97 11.71
CA GLN A 59 -3.89 7.99 10.64
C GLN A 59 -4.87 8.15 9.49
N THR A 60 -6.17 7.85 9.66
CA THR A 60 -7.20 8.10 8.62
C THR A 60 -8.61 8.18 9.23
N PRO A 61 -9.52 8.97 8.66
CA PRO A 61 -10.93 8.98 9.05
C PRO A 61 -11.64 7.65 8.73
N PHE A 62 -11.15 6.88 7.74
CA PHE A 62 -11.74 5.60 7.32
C PHE A 62 -11.54 4.45 8.33
N SER A 63 -10.68 4.63 9.33
CA SER A 63 -10.44 3.62 10.37
C SER A 63 -11.70 3.25 11.17
N SER A 64 -12.61 4.21 11.43
CA SER A 64 -13.88 3.94 12.11
C SER A 64 -14.85 3.13 11.26
N ASP A 65 -14.87 3.40 9.95
CA ASP A 65 -15.80 2.72 9.03
C ASP A 65 -15.47 1.23 8.91
N ILE A 66 -14.18 0.88 8.96
CA ILE A 66 -13.74 -0.51 8.99
C ILE A 66 -14.17 -1.19 10.29
N LEU A 67 -14.02 -0.52 11.44
CA LEU A 67 -14.41 -1.09 12.72
C LEU A 67 -15.92 -1.35 12.78
N ASN A 68 -16.72 -0.35 12.38
CA ASN A 68 -18.18 -0.43 12.44
C ASN A 68 -18.73 -1.51 11.50
N LYS A 69 -18.02 -1.82 10.42
CA LYS A 69 -18.38 -2.87 9.47
C LYS A 69 -17.76 -4.23 9.80
N ASP A 70 -17.10 -4.40 10.95
CA ASP A 70 -16.54 -5.68 11.33
C ASP A 70 -17.63 -6.67 11.75
N PRO A 71 -17.87 -7.76 10.98
CA PRO A 71 -18.92 -8.72 11.30
C PRO A 71 -18.67 -9.42 12.64
N TRP A 72 -17.42 -9.61 13.07
CA TRP A 72 -17.12 -10.30 14.32
C TRP A 72 -17.58 -9.50 15.54
N LEU A 73 -17.39 -8.17 15.53
CA LEU A 73 -17.84 -7.31 16.62
C LEU A 73 -19.37 -7.27 16.68
N THR A 74 -20.04 -7.25 15.53
CA THR A 74 -21.50 -7.35 15.43
C THR A 74 -22.01 -8.68 15.98
N TYR A 75 -21.39 -9.81 15.59
CA TYR A 75 -21.76 -11.13 16.11
C TYR A 75 -21.49 -11.26 17.62
N SER A 76 -20.40 -10.67 18.10
CA SER A 76 -20.08 -10.66 19.54
C SER A 76 -21.12 -9.88 20.34
N ASN A 77 -21.52 -8.71 19.85
CA ASN A 77 -22.56 -7.91 20.47
C ASN A 77 -23.91 -8.64 20.48
N ALA A 78 -24.28 -9.26 19.34
CA ALA A 78 -25.49 -10.05 19.22
C ALA A 78 -25.51 -11.23 20.20
N TYR A 79 -24.40 -11.99 20.28
CA TYR A 79 -24.27 -13.11 21.21
C TYR A 79 -24.43 -12.67 22.67
N LEU A 80 -23.73 -11.62 23.09
CA LEU A 80 -23.80 -11.14 24.47
C LEU A 80 -25.19 -10.62 24.83
N SER A 81 -25.87 -9.97 23.90
CA SER A 81 -27.27 -9.53 24.07
C SER A 81 -28.20 -10.73 24.26
N VAL A 82 -28.07 -11.75 23.40
CA VAL A 82 -28.83 -13.00 23.51
C VAL A 82 -28.51 -13.73 24.81
N PHE A 83 -27.27 -13.71 25.28
CA PHE A 83 -26.86 -14.34 26.53
C PHE A 83 -27.47 -13.68 27.77
N VAL A 84 -27.65 -12.36 27.77
CA VAL A 84 -28.37 -11.64 28.85
C VAL A 84 -29.84 -12.07 28.86
N ILE A 85 -30.50 -12.12 27.70
CA ILE A 85 -31.88 -12.59 27.57
C ILE A 85 -32.00 -14.04 28.05
N PHE A 86 -31.05 -14.90 27.68
CA PHE A 86 -30.97 -16.28 28.11
C PHE A 86 -30.79 -16.39 29.63
N SER A 87 -29.96 -15.54 30.24
CA SER A 87 -29.77 -15.50 31.70
C SER A 87 -31.07 -15.12 32.42
N ILE A 88 -31.83 -14.15 31.89
CA ILE A 88 -33.15 -13.78 32.42
C ILE A 88 -34.15 -14.92 32.26
N TYR A 89 -34.16 -15.59 31.11
CA TYR A 89 -35.01 -16.77 30.88
C TYR A 89 -34.73 -17.88 31.90
N LEU A 90 -33.47 -18.16 32.21
CA LEU A 90 -33.10 -19.15 33.22
C LEU A 90 -33.56 -18.75 34.63
N ILE A 91 -33.54 -17.46 34.98
CA ILE A 91 -34.13 -16.97 36.25
C ILE A 91 -35.62 -17.29 36.29
N PHE A 92 -36.37 -17.00 35.22
CA PHE A 92 -37.80 -17.31 35.14
C PHE A 92 -38.09 -18.81 35.20
N ASP A 93 -37.30 -19.64 34.51
CA ASP A 93 -37.44 -21.09 34.60
C ASP A 93 -37.19 -21.56 36.03
N THR A 94 -36.12 -21.10 36.67
CA THR A 94 -35.74 -21.53 38.02
C THR A 94 -36.79 -21.14 39.08
N ILE A 95 -37.42 -19.96 38.97
CA ILE A 95 -38.39 -19.45 39.96
C ILE A 95 -39.82 -19.97 39.71
N ILE A 96 -40.26 -20.06 38.45
CA ILE A 96 -41.68 -20.29 38.13
C ILE A 96 -41.96 -21.72 37.68
N LYS A 97 -41.17 -22.25 36.74
CA LYS A 97 -41.50 -23.50 36.04
C LYS A 97 -40.73 -24.71 36.55
N ASN A 98 -39.49 -24.48 37.00
CA ASN A 98 -38.48 -25.45 37.38
C ASN A 98 -38.38 -26.64 36.40
N ALA A 99 -38.49 -26.38 35.09
CA ALA A 99 -38.58 -27.45 34.09
C ALA A 99 -37.22 -28.14 33.85
N ILE A 100 -36.14 -27.36 33.90
CA ILE A 100 -34.76 -27.85 33.65
C ILE A 100 -34.09 -28.31 34.96
N GLY A 101 -34.58 -27.84 36.10
CA GLY A 101 -33.96 -28.02 37.41
C GLY A 101 -32.76 -27.08 37.62
N ILE A 102 -32.54 -26.65 38.86
CA ILE A 102 -31.48 -25.69 39.24
C ILE A 102 -30.09 -26.12 38.75
N LYS A 103 -29.75 -27.42 38.89
CA LYS A 103 -28.45 -27.95 38.45
C LYS A 103 -28.27 -27.87 36.92
N GLY A 104 -29.32 -28.23 36.17
CA GLY A 104 -29.31 -28.16 34.71
C GLY A 104 -29.25 -26.72 34.20
N ALA A 105 -30.03 -25.82 34.82
CA ALA A 105 -29.99 -24.39 34.52
C ALA A 105 -28.61 -23.79 34.78
N LEU A 106 -27.98 -24.13 35.92
CA LEU A 106 -26.64 -23.64 36.29
C LEU A 106 -25.55 -24.20 35.37
N ALA A 107 -25.64 -25.48 34.98
CA ALA A 107 -24.71 -26.08 34.02
C ALA A 107 -24.80 -25.42 32.63
N LEU A 108 -26.02 -25.22 32.10
CA LEU A 108 -26.22 -24.51 30.83
C LEU A 108 -25.74 -23.06 30.89
N TRP A 109 -26.02 -22.38 32.01
CA TRP A 109 -25.55 -21.02 32.23
C TRP A 109 -24.02 -20.93 32.24
N LEU A 110 -23.33 -21.86 32.93
CA LEU A 110 -21.87 -21.89 32.97
C LEU A 110 -21.26 -22.11 31.59
N ILE A 111 -21.84 -22.97 30.75
CA ILE A 111 -21.39 -23.17 29.37
C ILE A 111 -21.52 -21.87 28.57
N GLY A 112 -22.68 -21.21 28.64
CA GLY A 112 -22.91 -19.92 27.97
C GLY A 112 -21.98 -18.82 28.48
N PHE A 113 -21.75 -18.77 29.79
CA PHE A 113 -20.82 -17.82 30.42
C PHE A 113 -19.38 -18.05 29.94
N GLY A 114 -18.95 -19.31 29.86
CA GLY A 114 -17.66 -19.70 29.29
C GLY A 114 -17.46 -19.26 27.84
N LEU A 115 -18.46 -19.51 27.00
CA LEU A 115 -18.47 -19.03 25.62
C LEU A 115 -18.45 -17.50 25.55
N GLY A 116 -19.22 -16.81 26.40
CA GLY A 116 -19.23 -15.36 26.51
C GLY A 116 -17.88 -14.77 26.88
N THR A 117 -17.18 -15.34 27.88
CA THR A 117 -15.82 -14.91 28.26
C THR A 117 -14.80 -15.14 27.14
N TRP A 118 -14.92 -16.24 26.39
CA TRP A 118 -14.06 -16.50 25.24
C TRP A 118 -14.30 -15.51 24.10
N ILE A 119 -15.56 -15.23 23.78
CA ILE A 119 -15.93 -14.22 22.77
C ILE A 119 -15.43 -12.84 23.20
N LEU A 120 -15.61 -12.46 24.47
CA LEU A 120 -15.13 -11.18 25.00
C LEU A 120 -13.60 -11.07 24.87
N SER A 121 -12.86 -12.11 25.26
CA SER A 121 -11.40 -12.15 25.10
C SER A 121 -10.96 -12.03 23.64
N LYS A 122 -11.66 -12.69 22.72
CA LYS A 122 -11.33 -12.61 21.28
C LYS A 122 -11.69 -11.27 20.67
N SER A 123 -12.77 -10.65 21.11
CA SER A 123 -13.17 -9.33 20.67
C SER A 123 -12.25 -8.25 21.19
N ASP A 124 -11.77 -8.36 22.42
CA ASP A 124 -10.74 -7.48 22.98
C ASP A 124 -9.38 -7.64 22.27
N GLU A 125 -8.95 -8.87 21.97
CA GLU A 125 -7.75 -9.12 21.14
C GLU A 125 -7.89 -8.46 19.76
N ARG A 126 -9.07 -8.60 19.14
CA ARG A 126 -9.37 -8.01 17.83
C ARG A 126 -9.41 -6.49 17.88
N LEU A 127 -10.03 -5.89 18.88
CA LEU A 127 -10.02 -4.44 19.12
C LEU A 127 -8.58 -3.92 19.30
N ARG A 128 -7.73 -4.65 20.03
CA ARG A 128 -6.32 -4.30 20.16
C ARG A 128 -5.55 -4.38 18.85
N SER A 129 -5.86 -5.35 18.00
CA SER A 129 -5.26 -5.43 16.65
C SER A 129 -5.58 -4.20 15.79
N TYR A 130 -6.76 -3.59 15.95
CA TYR A 130 -7.09 -2.34 15.26
C TYR A 130 -6.20 -1.17 15.66
N PHE A 131 -5.54 -1.21 16.83
CA PHE A 131 -4.54 -0.21 17.22
C PHE A 131 -3.18 -0.38 16.53
N SER A 132 -2.98 -1.45 15.77
CA SER A 132 -1.78 -1.63 14.96
C SER A 132 -2.00 -1.01 13.57
N PRO A 133 -1.19 0.00 13.16
CA PRO A 133 -1.33 0.59 11.84
C PRO A 133 -1.02 -0.41 10.71
N PHE A 134 -0.15 -1.40 10.96
CA PHE A 134 0.12 -2.47 10.01
C PHE A 134 -1.10 -3.38 9.79
N PHE A 135 -1.86 -3.65 10.86
CA PHE A 135 -3.10 -4.39 10.73
C PHE A 135 -4.13 -3.61 9.90
N LEU A 136 -4.23 -2.29 10.11
CA LEU A 136 -5.11 -1.45 9.29
C LEU A 136 -4.75 -1.51 7.80
N ILE A 137 -3.45 -1.41 7.45
CA ILE A 137 -3.00 -1.55 6.06
C ILE A 137 -3.45 -2.89 5.46
N ASP A 138 -3.24 -4.00 6.17
CA ASP A 138 -3.66 -5.33 5.72
C ASP A 138 -5.18 -5.45 5.54
N ARG A 139 -5.95 -4.81 6.42
CA ARG A 139 -7.42 -4.74 6.30
C ARG A 139 -7.87 -3.90 5.12
N PHE A 140 -7.27 -2.74 4.88
CA PHE A 140 -7.54 -1.91 3.70
C PHE A 140 -7.20 -2.66 2.41
N TYR A 141 -6.08 -3.39 2.38
CA TYR A 141 -5.72 -4.26 1.27
C TYR A 141 -6.76 -5.37 1.04
N THR A 142 -7.15 -6.10 2.09
CA THR A 142 -8.12 -7.19 1.99
C THR A 142 -9.49 -6.70 1.52
N LEU A 143 -9.94 -5.56 2.03
CA LEU A 143 -11.21 -4.94 1.62
C LEU A 143 -11.13 -4.40 0.19
N GLY A 144 -10.01 -3.79 -0.20
CA GLY A 144 -9.74 -3.36 -1.57
C GLY A 144 -9.79 -4.53 -2.55
N ASN A 145 -9.14 -5.65 -2.23
CA ASN A 145 -9.16 -6.85 -3.07
C ASN A 145 -10.57 -7.46 -3.19
N LYS A 146 -11.35 -7.40 -2.10
CA LYS A 146 -12.76 -7.78 -2.15
C LYS A 146 -13.58 -6.83 -3.04
N ALA A 147 -13.31 -5.52 -3.01
CA ALA A 147 -13.97 -4.55 -3.89
C ALA A 147 -13.65 -4.81 -5.36
N ILE A 148 -12.40 -5.16 -5.69
CA ILE A 148 -11.98 -5.58 -7.04
C ILE A 148 -12.79 -6.81 -7.49
N SER A 149 -12.87 -7.84 -6.64
CA SER A 149 -13.60 -9.07 -6.95
C SER A 149 -15.12 -8.87 -7.11
N GLN A 150 -15.65 -7.77 -6.56
CA GLN A 150 -17.08 -7.44 -6.59
C GLN A 150 -17.42 -6.31 -7.58
N ASP A 151 -16.46 -5.86 -8.39
CA ASP A 151 -16.63 -4.76 -9.35
C ASP A 151 -17.13 -3.45 -8.70
N LYS A 152 -16.55 -3.11 -7.54
CA LYS A 152 -16.92 -1.92 -6.76
C LYS A 152 -15.82 -0.87 -6.76
N ASP A 153 -15.60 -0.24 -7.91
CA ASP A 153 -14.53 0.74 -8.11
C ASP A 153 -14.55 1.89 -7.09
N LYS A 154 -15.73 2.41 -6.74
CA LYS A 154 -15.82 3.49 -5.74
C LYS A 154 -15.32 3.07 -4.35
N GLU A 155 -15.57 1.82 -3.94
CA GLU A 155 -15.06 1.30 -2.67
C GLU A 155 -13.53 1.11 -2.75
N LEU A 156 -13.01 0.65 -3.88
CA LEU A 156 -11.57 0.53 -4.12
C LEU A 156 -10.85 1.89 -4.02
N LEU A 157 -11.39 2.94 -4.64
CA LEU A 157 -10.82 4.29 -4.56
C LEU A 157 -10.71 4.78 -3.11
N ASN A 158 -11.74 4.58 -2.29
CA ASN A 158 -11.70 4.95 -0.87
C ASN A 158 -10.61 4.19 -0.10
N HIS A 159 -10.36 2.93 -0.44
CA HIS A 159 -9.30 2.14 0.19
C HIS A 159 -7.90 2.58 -0.27
N LEU A 160 -7.75 2.99 -1.52
CA LEU A 160 -6.52 3.61 -2.03
C LEU A 160 -6.25 4.97 -1.37
N ASP A 161 -7.28 5.80 -1.20
CA ASP A 161 -7.20 7.06 -0.45
C ASP A 161 -6.70 6.81 0.98
N ALA A 162 -7.33 5.89 1.70
CA ALA A 162 -6.95 5.56 3.06
C ALA A 162 -5.50 5.06 3.16
N LEU A 163 -5.06 4.18 2.24
CA LEU A 163 -3.66 3.73 2.22
C LEU A 163 -2.69 4.89 1.94
N SER A 164 -3.05 5.80 1.03
CA SER A 164 -2.22 6.96 0.71
C SER A 164 -2.11 7.94 1.88
N GLU A 165 -3.19 8.13 2.63
CA GLU A 165 -3.21 8.96 3.83
C GLU A 165 -2.39 8.34 4.98
N ILE A 166 -2.50 7.02 5.20
CA ILE A 166 -1.60 6.31 6.14
C ILE A 166 -0.14 6.53 5.74
N ALA A 167 0.17 6.46 4.45
CA ALA A 167 1.53 6.63 3.96
C ALA A 167 2.08 8.04 4.22
N CYS A 168 1.27 9.08 3.99
CA CYS A 168 1.63 10.47 4.27
C CYS A 168 1.76 10.75 5.77
N ASN A 169 0.80 10.30 6.59
CA ASN A 169 0.84 10.49 8.05
C ASN A 169 2.01 9.72 8.68
N ALA A 170 2.37 8.55 8.15
CA ALA A 170 3.56 7.82 8.57
C ALA A 170 4.86 8.59 8.28
N ILE A 171 4.94 9.32 7.16
CA ILE A 171 6.08 10.20 6.86
C ILE A 171 6.17 11.33 7.88
N GLU A 172 5.02 11.94 8.23
CA GLU A 172 4.97 13.03 9.22
C GLU A 172 5.46 12.60 10.61
N HIS A 173 5.15 11.36 10.99
CA HIS A 173 5.59 10.75 12.25
C HIS A 173 6.92 9.99 12.17
N VAL A 174 7.68 10.13 11.07
CA VAL A 174 9.03 9.54 10.90
C VAL A 174 9.01 8.00 10.98
N GLN A 175 7.99 7.37 10.38
CA GLN A 175 7.81 5.91 10.34
C GLN A 175 7.92 5.38 8.89
N PRO A 176 9.15 5.28 8.34
CA PRO A 176 9.35 4.89 6.94
C PRO A 176 8.83 3.48 6.63
N SER A 177 8.98 2.53 7.56
CA SER A 177 8.49 1.16 7.39
C SER A 177 6.97 1.11 7.18
N LEU A 178 6.22 1.94 7.90
CA LEU A 178 4.76 2.00 7.78
C LEU A 178 4.35 2.61 6.44
N SER A 179 5.01 3.70 6.05
CA SER A 179 4.77 4.36 4.76
C SER A 179 5.08 3.42 3.58
N ILE A 180 6.24 2.76 3.62
CA ILE A 180 6.66 1.77 2.61
C ILE A 180 5.65 0.62 2.53
N THR A 181 5.20 0.08 3.67
CA THR A 181 4.23 -1.02 3.68
C THR A 181 2.90 -0.59 3.08
N SER A 182 2.45 0.64 3.35
CA SER A 182 1.22 1.16 2.77
C SER A 182 1.33 1.34 1.26
N ALA A 183 2.43 1.93 0.78
CA ALA A 183 2.72 2.07 -0.64
C ALA A 183 2.80 0.70 -1.34
N GLN A 184 3.46 -0.30 -0.73
CA GLN A 184 3.49 -1.67 -1.26
C GLN A 184 2.10 -2.31 -1.34
N SER A 185 1.19 -2.01 -0.40
CA SER A 185 -0.21 -2.47 -0.48
C SER A 185 -0.97 -1.84 -1.64
N ILE A 186 -0.74 -0.55 -1.94
CA ILE A 186 -1.27 0.11 -3.16
C ILE A 186 -0.76 -0.62 -4.40
N ARG A 187 0.54 -1.00 -4.44
CA ARG A 187 1.08 -1.81 -5.54
C ARG A 187 0.39 -3.15 -5.70
N LYS A 188 0.20 -3.88 -4.60
CA LYS A 188 -0.50 -5.18 -4.65
C LYS A 188 -1.92 -5.03 -5.19
N LEU A 189 -2.67 -4.01 -4.75
CA LEU A 189 -4.00 -3.72 -5.28
C LEU A 189 -3.99 -3.42 -6.79
N SER A 190 -3.00 -2.66 -7.27
CA SER A 190 -2.84 -2.40 -8.71
C SER A 190 -2.68 -3.69 -9.51
N LYS A 191 -1.80 -4.58 -9.04
CA LYS A 191 -1.57 -5.89 -9.68
C LYS A 191 -2.82 -6.76 -9.65
N ASP A 192 -3.48 -6.84 -8.51
CA ASP A 192 -4.71 -7.63 -8.35
C ASP A 192 -5.83 -7.09 -9.23
N TYR A 193 -5.95 -5.77 -9.37
CA TYR A 193 -6.90 -5.09 -10.25
C TYR A 193 -6.62 -5.41 -11.73
N LEU A 194 -5.38 -5.25 -12.20
CA LEU A 194 -5.00 -5.57 -13.59
C LEU A 194 -5.24 -7.05 -13.90
N THR A 195 -4.93 -7.94 -12.96
CA THR A 195 -5.16 -9.37 -13.11
C THR A 195 -6.66 -9.67 -13.21
N ALA A 196 -7.47 -9.08 -12.32
CA ALA A 196 -8.91 -9.22 -12.31
C ALA A 196 -9.55 -8.66 -13.59
N ALA A 197 -9.14 -7.47 -14.03
CA ALA A 197 -9.62 -6.83 -15.26
C ALA A 197 -9.37 -7.71 -16.49
N LYS A 198 -8.20 -8.37 -16.56
CA LYS A 198 -7.86 -9.31 -17.63
C LYS A 198 -8.68 -10.60 -17.57
N SER A 199 -8.88 -11.16 -16.38
CA SER A 199 -9.54 -12.47 -16.21
C SER A 199 -11.06 -12.41 -16.23
N LEU A 200 -11.65 -11.33 -15.73
CA LEU A 200 -13.10 -11.20 -15.53
C LEU A 200 -13.80 -10.63 -16.76
N GLY A 201 -13.07 -10.24 -17.80
CA GLY A 201 -13.64 -9.71 -19.04
C GLY A 201 -14.67 -8.63 -18.73
N HIS A 202 -14.24 -7.42 -18.34
CA HIS A 202 -15.12 -6.28 -18.07
C HIS A 202 -15.88 -5.76 -19.33
N THR A 203 -16.17 -6.63 -20.30
CA THR A 203 -16.60 -6.31 -21.66
C THR A 203 -18.11 -6.33 -21.90
N GLU A 204 -18.97 -6.76 -20.95
CA GLU A 204 -20.39 -6.99 -21.30
C GLU A 204 -21.39 -5.86 -20.99
N LYS A 205 -20.97 -4.73 -20.40
CA LYS A 205 -21.89 -3.58 -20.16
C LYS A 205 -21.23 -2.21 -20.34
N ARG A 206 -20.38 -2.02 -21.34
CA ARG A 206 -19.74 -0.71 -21.56
C ARG A 206 -20.54 0.14 -22.53
N GLU A 207 -20.98 1.31 -22.05
CA GLU A 207 -21.50 2.37 -22.92
C GLU A 207 -20.37 2.84 -23.86
N PRO A 208 -20.66 3.06 -25.15
CA PRO A 208 -19.66 3.32 -26.19
C PRO A 208 -18.83 4.61 -26.03
N ASN A 209 -19.13 5.43 -25.01
CA ASN A 209 -18.44 6.69 -24.70
C ASN A 209 -17.76 6.73 -23.32
N SER A 210 -17.66 5.60 -22.61
CA SER A 210 -16.98 5.55 -21.30
C SER A 210 -15.46 5.45 -21.47
N GLU A 211 -14.72 6.35 -20.83
CA GLU A 211 -13.24 6.26 -20.71
C GLU A 211 -12.84 4.88 -20.18
N ASP A 212 -11.73 4.31 -20.66
CA ASP A 212 -11.31 2.98 -20.24
C ASP A 212 -11.07 2.96 -18.71
N PRO A 213 -11.91 2.24 -17.93
CA PRO A 213 -11.85 2.26 -16.47
C PRO A 213 -10.49 1.77 -15.95
N VAL A 214 -9.79 0.93 -16.73
CA VAL A 214 -8.44 0.47 -16.38
C VAL A 214 -7.44 1.60 -16.41
N ILE A 215 -7.47 2.42 -17.46
CA ILE A 215 -6.60 3.60 -17.58
C ILE A 215 -6.91 4.60 -16.47
N PHE A 216 -8.21 4.84 -16.20
CA PHE A 216 -8.63 5.72 -15.10
C PHE A 216 -8.10 5.23 -13.75
N MET A 217 -8.26 3.94 -13.43
CA MET A 217 -7.80 3.37 -12.16
C MET A 217 -6.27 3.45 -12.03
N LEU A 218 -5.53 3.12 -13.09
CA LEU A 218 -4.07 3.24 -13.10
C LEU A 218 -3.63 4.69 -12.90
N PHE A 219 -4.24 5.64 -13.61
CA PHE A 219 -3.96 7.06 -13.47
C PHE A 219 -4.20 7.53 -12.03
N TYR A 220 -5.31 7.12 -11.42
CA TYR A 220 -5.61 7.44 -10.03
C TYR A 220 -4.56 6.86 -9.06
N ILE A 221 -4.13 5.62 -9.27
CA ILE A 221 -3.05 5.00 -8.48
C ILE A 221 -1.74 5.78 -8.62
N PHE A 222 -1.36 6.20 -9.84
CA PHE A 222 -0.17 7.02 -10.07
C PHE A 222 -0.27 8.37 -9.37
N GLN A 223 -1.44 9.01 -9.37
CA GLN A 223 -1.67 10.24 -8.61
C GLN A 223 -1.46 10.03 -7.10
N ARG A 224 -1.86 8.88 -6.55
CA ARG A 224 -1.58 8.55 -5.13
C ARG A 224 -0.07 8.41 -4.88
N TYR A 225 0.66 7.75 -5.78
CA TYR A 225 2.12 7.65 -5.66
C TYR A 225 2.83 8.99 -5.77
N GLU A 226 2.41 9.85 -6.70
CA GLU A 226 2.93 11.21 -6.82
C GLU A 226 2.71 11.98 -5.52
N MET A 227 1.51 11.92 -4.94
CA MET A 227 1.20 12.59 -3.68
C MET A 227 2.12 12.14 -2.54
N ILE A 228 2.31 10.82 -2.38
CA ILE A 228 3.19 10.27 -1.33
C ILE A 228 4.64 10.67 -1.59
N SER A 229 5.10 10.59 -2.84
CA SER A 229 6.45 10.98 -3.25
C SER A 229 6.73 12.46 -2.97
N ASP A 230 5.80 13.34 -3.34
CA ASP A 230 5.91 14.78 -3.10
C ASP A 230 5.98 15.13 -1.62
N TYR A 231 5.25 14.37 -0.79
CA TYR A 231 5.31 14.52 0.66
C TYR A 231 6.65 14.00 1.21
N ALA A 232 7.13 12.86 0.71
CA ALA A 232 8.42 12.26 1.09
C ALA A 232 9.60 13.16 0.70
N ILE A 233 9.61 13.74 -0.50
CA ILE A 233 10.64 14.70 -0.96
C ILE A 233 10.68 15.91 -0.03
N ARG A 234 9.52 16.50 0.28
CA ARG A 234 9.43 17.68 1.17
C ARG A 234 9.92 17.40 2.59
N LYS A 235 9.82 16.17 3.06
CA LYS A 235 10.25 15.74 4.39
C LYS A 235 11.61 15.01 4.38
N SER A 236 12.26 14.93 3.22
CA SER A 236 13.54 14.24 3.00
C SER A 236 13.55 12.75 3.37
N PHE A 237 12.45 12.04 3.09
CA PHE A 237 12.32 10.59 3.30
C PHE A 237 12.69 9.79 2.05
N GLU A 238 13.99 9.73 1.76
CA GLU A 238 14.54 9.01 0.62
C GLU A 238 14.13 7.52 0.52
N PRO A 239 14.09 6.73 1.61
CA PRO A 239 13.70 5.31 1.54
C PRO A 239 12.29 5.09 0.99
N VAL A 240 11.36 6.02 1.26
CA VAL A 240 9.99 5.95 0.75
C VAL A 240 9.97 6.18 -0.75
N ILE A 241 10.66 7.23 -1.22
CA ILE A 241 10.79 7.55 -2.65
C ILE A 241 11.42 6.35 -3.40
N ALA A 242 12.49 5.80 -2.83
CA ALA A 242 13.16 4.63 -3.38
C ALA A 242 12.23 3.42 -3.49
N SER A 243 11.32 3.21 -2.51
CA SER A 243 10.34 2.13 -2.59
C SER A 243 9.26 2.41 -3.63
N ILE A 244 8.84 3.66 -3.80
CA ILE A 244 7.86 4.06 -4.83
C ILE A 244 8.39 3.79 -6.22
N VAL A 245 9.64 4.17 -6.49
CA VAL A 245 10.33 3.89 -7.77
C VAL A 245 10.34 2.39 -8.07
N THR A 246 10.68 1.56 -7.09
CA THR A 246 10.64 0.10 -7.26
C THR A 246 9.22 -0.41 -7.53
N SER A 247 8.22 0.06 -6.78
CA SER A 247 6.82 -0.30 -7.00
C SER A 247 6.34 0.05 -8.40
N LEU A 248 6.69 1.23 -8.91
CA LEU A 248 6.33 1.65 -10.28
C LEU A 248 7.01 0.80 -11.35
N GLY A 249 8.28 0.47 -11.17
CA GLY A 249 8.98 -0.45 -12.09
C GLY A 249 8.36 -1.84 -12.15
N GLU A 250 7.87 -2.34 -11.01
CA GLU A 250 7.13 -3.59 -10.97
C GLU A 250 5.73 -3.46 -11.60
N MET A 251 5.05 -2.33 -11.41
CA MET A 251 3.79 -2.00 -12.10
C MET A 251 3.96 -1.92 -13.62
N THR A 252 5.10 -1.44 -14.12
CA THR A 252 5.40 -1.45 -15.56
C THR A 252 5.32 -2.86 -16.13
N ILE A 253 5.80 -3.87 -15.39
CA ILE A 253 5.76 -5.27 -15.83
C ILE A 253 4.35 -5.82 -15.72
N ASP A 254 3.65 -5.55 -14.62
CA ASP A 254 2.26 -5.99 -14.41
C ASP A 254 1.32 -5.36 -15.45
N ALA A 255 1.50 -4.08 -15.80
CA ALA A 255 0.78 -3.39 -16.86
C ALA A 255 1.11 -3.97 -18.23
N ALA A 256 2.39 -4.21 -18.54
CA ALA A 256 2.79 -4.82 -19.81
C ALA A 256 2.20 -6.23 -20.01
N LYS A 257 2.04 -6.99 -18.91
CA LYS A 257 1.37 -8.30 -18.93
C LYS A 257 -0.13 -8.18 -19.22
N TYR A 258 -0.77 -7.07 -18.86
CA TYR A 258 -2.15 -6.79 -19.25
C TYR A 258 -2.22 -6.40 -20.73
N ASP A 259 -1.54 -5.29 -21.08
CA ASP A 259 -1.39 -4.75 -22.42
C ASP A 259 -0.09 -3.92 -22.44
N ILE A 260 0.76 -4.16 -23.43
CA ILE A 260 2.06 -3.50 -23.52
C ILE A 260 1.95 -1.97 -23.61
N SER A 261 0.90 -1.44 -24.24
CA SER A 261 0.69 0.00 -24.36
C SER A 261 0.50 0.68 -22.99
N LEU A 262 -0.07 -0.03 -22.01
CA LEU A 262 -0.26 0.50 -20.66
C LEU A 262 1.04 0.60 -19.86
N ALA A 263 2.12 -0.07 -20.29
CA ALA A 263 3.41 0.00 -19.62
C ALA A 263 4.01 1.43 -19.68
N ILE A 264 3.62 2.23 -20.68
CA ILE A 264 4.07 3.61 -20.88
C ILE A 264 3.80 4.47 -19.64
N TYR A 265 2.60 4.37 -19.04
CA TYR A 265 2.20 5.23 -17.93
C TYR A 265 3.09 5.12 -16.68
N PRO A 266 3.35 3.92 -16.10
CA PRO A 266 4.24 3.81 -14.96
C PRO A 266 5.70 4.15 -15.30
N ILE A 267 6.14 3.99 -16.56
CA ILE A 267 7.46 4.45 -17.02
C ILE A 267 7.56 5.97 -16.92
N LEU A 268 6.56 6.69 -17.47
CA LEU A 268 6.51 8.15 -17.42
C LEU A 268 6.48 8.66 -15.98
N GLU A 269 5.67 8.04 -15.11
CA GLU A 269 5.58 8.46 -13.71
C GLU A 269 6.88 8.21 -12.93
N THR A 270 7.56 7.09 -13.21
CA THR A 270 8.89 6.81 -12.63
C THR A 270 9.89 7.90 -12.98
N GLY A 271 9.96 8.28 -14.26
CA GLY A 271 10.86 9.33 -14.73
C GLY A 271 10.55 10.70 -14.13
N LYS A 272 9.27 11.05 -14.02
CA LYS A 272 8.79 12.29 -13.38
C LYS A 272 9.18 12.36 -11.90
N ILE A 273 8.91 11.31 -11.12
CA ILE A 273 9.27 11.24 -9.70
C ILE A 273 10.78 11.31 -9.51
N ALA A 274 11.54 10.55 -10.30
CA ALA A 274 13.00 10.53 -10.22
C ALA A 274 13.62 11.89 -10.54
N SER A 275 13.20 12.52 -11.65
CA SER A 275 13.68 13.85 -12.04
C SER A 275 13.35 14.91 -10.97
N LYS A 276 12.18 14.79 -10.32
CA LYS A 276 11.80 15.68 -9.22
C LYS A 276 12.65 15.44 -7.97
N ALA A 277 12.97 14.19 -7.65
CA ALA A 277 13.82 13.84 -6.52
C ALA A 277 15.27 14.34 -6.73
N GLU A 278 15.84 14.14 -7.93
CA GLU A 278 17.18 14.66 -8.27
C GLU A 278 17.26 16.18 -8.16
N LYS A 279 16.24 16.91 -8.64
CA LYS A 279 16.13 18.37 -8.48
C LYS A 279 16.16 18.83 -7.03
N ASN A 280 15.76 17.96 -6.09
CA ASN A 280 15.77 18.24 -4.66
C ASN A 280 17.02 17.64 -3.96
N GLY A 281 18.03 17.20 -4.71
CA GLY A 281 19.31 16.72 -4.20
C GLY A 281 19.39 15.21 -3.94
N PHE A 282 18.35 14.43 -4.22
CA PHE A 282 18.34 12.97 -4.03
C PHE A 282 18.92 12.25 -5.25
N LYS A 283 20.24 12.32 -5.43
CA LYS A 283 20.94 11.72 -6.59
C LYS A 283 20.74 10.19 -6.68
N GLU A 284 20.80 9.48 -5.56
CA GLU A 284 20.67 8.01 -5.54
C GLU A 284 19.30 7.52 -6.05
N ILE A 285 18.25 8.34 -5.92
CA ILE A 285 16.93 8.04 -6.46
C ILE A 285 16.95 8.03 -7.99
N GLY A 286 17.68 8.94 -8.63
CA GLY A 286 17.81 8.99 -10.08
C GLY A 286 18.55 7.77 -10.63
N ASP A 287 19.67 7.39 -9.99
CA ASP A 287 20.41 6.17 -10.30
C ASP A 287 19.51 4.93 -10.16
N LYS A 288 18.79 4.84 -9.03
CA LYS A 288 17.87 3.72 -8.77
C LYS A 288 16.74 3.67 -9.80
N ALA A 289 16.17 4.80 -10.18
CA ALA A 289 15.11 4.87 -11.18
C ALA A 289 15.62 4.43 -12.56
N THR A 290 16.81 4.87 -12.97
CA THR A 290 17.44 4.44 -14.21
C THR A 290 17.63 2.92 -14.24
N LEU A 291 18.19 2.34 -13.18
CA LEU A 291 18.34 0.88 -13.05
C LEU A 291 17.00 0.14 -13.07
N THR A 292 15.99 0.71 -12.40
CA THR A 292 14.64 0.14 -12.35
C THR A 292 14.00 0.11 -13.74
N LEU A 293 14.08 1.21 -14.50
CA LEU A 293 13.56 1.29 -15.87
C LEU A 293 14.26 0.30 -16.82
N LEU A 294 15.58 0.18 -16.72
CA LEU A 294 16.35 -0.81 -17.47
C LEU A 294 15.91 -2.24 -17.15
N GLU A 295 15.73 -2.56 -15.86
CA GLU A 295 15.28 -3.88 -15.42
C GLU A 295 13.84 -4.17 -15.86
N SER A 296 12.94 -3.19 -15.79
CA SER A 296 11.57 -3.31 -16.30
C SER A 296 11.56 -3.59 -17.80
N GLY A 297 12.36 -2.85 -18.60
CA GLY A 297 12.50 -3.09 -20.04
C GLY A 297 13.03 -4.49 -20.34
N ARG A 298 14.07 -4.92 -19.61
CA ARG A 298 14.62 -6.29 -19.74
C ARG A 298 13.59 -7.36 -19.42
N ARG A 299 12.79 -7.17 -18.38
CA ARG A 299 11.76 -8.13 -17.96
C ARG A 299 10.59 -8.18 -18.93
N ILE A 300 10.17 -7.04 -19.51
CA ILE A 300 9.16 -7.04 -20.59
C ILE A 300 9.61 -7.97 -21.72
N LEU A 301 10.84 -7.82 -22.21
CA LEU A 301 11.36 -8.61 -23.33
C LEU A 301 11.54 -10.11 -22.99
N LYS A 302 11.74 -10.44 -21.72
CA LYS A 302 12.00 -11.82 -21.27
C LYS A 302 10.74 -12.57 -20.86
N GLU A 303 9.79 -11.88 -20.21
CA GLU A 303 8.61 -12.50 -19.60
C GLU A 303 7.37 -12.45 -20.50
N ILE A 304 7.35 -11.59 -21.53
CA ILE A 304 6.21 -11.39 -22.43
C ILE A 304 6.62 -11.84 -23.84
N ASP A 305 5.72 -12.53 -24.55
CA ASP A 305 5.94 -12.82 -25.97
C ASP A 305 5.72 -11.54 -26.79
N VAL A 306 6.83 -10.94 -27.21
CA VAL A 306 6.85 -9.67 -27.92
C VAL A 306 6.82 -9.80 -29.43
N SER A 307 6.76 -11.02 -29.98
CA SER A 307 6.93 -11.28 -31.41
C SER A 307 5.95 -10.52 -32.31
N TYR A 308 4.75 -10.23 -31.79
CA TYR A 308 3.66 -9.55 -32.51
C TYR A 308 3.22 -8.23 -31.84
N LEU A 309 3.92 -7.80 -30.79
CA LEU A 309 3.56 -6.61 -30.02
C LEU A 309 4.23 -5.35 -30.58
N GLU A 310 3.62 -4.20 -30.38
CA GLU A 310 4.22 -2.92 -30.74
C GLU A 310 5.11 -2.43 -29.61
N LEU A 311 6.43 -2.61 -29.78
CA LEU A 311 7.43 -2.28 -28.76
C LEU A 311 7.79 -0.80 -28.79
N LYS A 312 7.63 -0.16 -29.96
CA LYS A 312 8.14 1.18 -30.24
C LYS A 312 7.80 2.21 -29.16
N GLU A 313 6.52 2.38 -28.83
CA GLU A 313 6.07 3.44 -27.92
C GLU A 313 6.59 3.22 -26.49
N THR A 314 6.51 1.98 -25.99
CA THR A 314 7.00 1.60 -24.66
C THR A 314 8.51 1.83 -24.53
N PHE A 315 9.29 1.44 -25.54
CA PHE A 315 10.74 1.63 -25.50
C PHE A 315 11.16 3.08 -25.73
N PHE A 316 10.42 3.84 -26.54
CA PHE A 316 10.61 5.29 -26.65
C PHE A 316 10.35 5.99 -25.31
N ALA A 317 9.30 5.60 -24.58
CA ALA A 317 9.05 6.10 -23.24
C ALA A 317 10.21 5.77 -22.29
N LEU A 318 10.73 4.54 -22.32
CA LEU A 318 11.90 4.13 -21.52
C LEU A 318 13.14 4.99 -21.83
N ILE A 319 13.49 5.11 -23.12
CA ILE A 319 14.65 5.88 -23.57
C ILE A 319 14.51 7.34 -23.15
N SER A 320 13.34 7.94 -23.41
CA SER A 320 13.08 9.34 -23.08
C SER A 320 13.16 9.60 -21.58
N GLN A 321 12.64 8.71 -20.72
CA GLN A 321 12.70 8.93 -19.27
C GLN A 321 14.12 8.73 -18.71
N ILE A 322 14.89 7.76 -19.21
CA ILE A 322 16.30 7.61 -18.83
C ILE A 322 17.12 8.82 -19.30
N GLU A 323 16.83 9.34 -20.50
CA GLU A 323 17.44 10.57 -21.03
C GLU A 323 17.11 11.78 -20.16
N ASN A 324 15.86 11.94 -19.73
CA ASN A 324 15.44 13.02 -18.85
C ASN A 324 16.15 12.99 -17.49
N ILE A 325 16.23 11.81 -16.86
CA ILE A 325 16.96 11.62 -15.59
C ILE A 325 18.44 11.95 -15.81
N SER A 326 19.08 11.38 -16.83
CA SER A 326 20.50 11.63 -17.12
C SER A 326 20.81 13.11 -17.38
N LYS A 327 19.92 13.81 -18.10
CA LYS A 327 20.03 15.26 -18.34
C LYS A 327 19.85 16.05 -17.05
N GLU A 328 18.97 15.62 -16.15
CA GLU A 328 18.77 16.28 -14.86
C GLU A 328 19.94 16.04 -13.89
N ALA A 329 20.48 14.82 -13.81
CA ALA A 329 21.70 14.50 -13.08
C ALA A 329 22.87 15.41 -13.51
N PHE A 330 23.08 15.56 -14.82
CA PHE A 330 24.10 16.46 -15.36
C PHE A 330 23.78 17.95 -15.12
N ARG A 331 22.51 18.34 -14.98
CA ARG A 331 22.14 19.72 -14.61
C ARG A 331 22.53 20.02 -13.17
N GLN A 332 22.29 19.08 -12.27
CA GLN A 332 22.60 19.23 -10.85
C GLN A 332 24.11 19.13 -10.59
N ASP A 333 24.84 18.34 -11.38
CA ASP A 333 26.27 18.14 -11.21
C ASP A 333 26.99 18.03 -12.55
N LYS A 334 27.70 19.11 -12.92
CA LYS A 334 28.46 19.21 -14.18
C LYS A 334 29.73 18.37 -14.19
N ASN A 335 30.16 17.86 -13.04
CA ASN A 335 31.35 17.05 -12.90
C ASN A 335 31.05 15.55 -13.03
N VAL A 336 29.78 15.16 -13.22
CA VAL A 336 29.41 13.76 -13.45
C VAL A 336 30.14 13.24 -14.67
N ASN A 337 30.76 12.06 -14.53
CA ASN A 337 31.40 11.38 -15.65
C ASN A 337 30.34 11.05 -16.72
N ILE A 338 30.49 11.62 -17.92
CA ILE A 338 29.58 11.40 -19.05
C ILE A 338 29.47 9.91 -19.42
N GLU A 339 30.51 9.11 -19.19
CA GLU A 339 30.46 7.66 -19.40
C GLU A 339 29.37 6.98 -18.55
N LEU A 340 29.12 7.49 -17.33
CA LEU A 340 28.06 6.98 -16.46
C LEU A 340 26.67 7.31 -17.02
N LEU A 341 26.51 8.47 -17.66
CA LEU A 341 25.25 8.88 -18.31
C LEU A 341 24.99 8.10 -19.61
N ILE A 342 26.05 7.70 -20.31
CA ILE A 342 25.99 6.91 -21.55
C ILE A 342 25.72 5.42 -21.27
N HIS A 343 26.17 4.90 -20.13
CA HIS A 343 26.13 3.49 -19.81
C HIS A 343 24.73 2.84 -19.91
N PRO A 344 23.64 3.45 -19.38
CA PRO A 344 22.28 2.92 -19.51
C PRO A 344 21.85 2.65 -20.96
N PHE A 345 22.19 3.55 -21.89
CA PHE A 345 21.84 3.43 -23.31
C PHE A 345 22.64 2.32 -24.00
N THR A 346 23.88 2.08 -23.56
CA THR A 346 24.69 0.97 -24.03
C THR A 346 24.08 -0.38 -23.61
N ILE A 347 23.56 -0.46 -22.38
CA ILE A 347 22.81 -1.63 -21.89
C ILE A 347 21.54 -1.84 -22.74
N LEU A 348 20.74 -0.80 -22.96
CA LEU A 348 19.53 -0.89 -23.80
C LEU A 348 19.84 -1.38 -25.22
N LEU A 349 20.91 -0.87 -25.83
CA LEU A 349 21.32 -1.28 -27.17
C LEU A 349 21.66 -2.78 -27.22
N ASN A 350 22.20 -3.34 -26.13
CA ASN A 350 22.48 -4.78 -26.06
C ASN A 350 21.22 -5.64 -25.96
N PHE A 351 20.09 -5.12 -25.46
CA PHE A 351 18.82 -5.88 -25.44
C PHE A 351 18.38 -6.27 -26.85
N PHE A 352 18.61 -5.39 -27.83
CA PHE A 352 18.17 -5.59 -29.23
C PHE A 352 19.17 -6.35 -30.10
N LYS A 353 20.27 -6.86 -29.54
CA LYS A 353 21.23 -7.72 -30.26
C LYS A 353 20.84 -9.20 -30.25
N ASP A 354 19.91 -9.60 -29.39
CA ASP A 354 19.41 -10.98 -29.32
C ASP A 354 18.70 -11.37 -30.64
N GLU A 355 18.89 -12.59 -31.13
CA GLU A 355 18.40 -13.05 -32.45
C GLU A 355 16.89 -12.88 -32.61
N LYS A 356 16.14 -13.06 -31.53
CA LYS A 356 14.67 -12.87 -31.52
C LYS A 356 14.26 -11.42 -31.74
N LEU A 357 15.01 -10.48 -31.15
CA LEU A 357 14.68 -9.07 -31.17
C LEU A 357 15.33 -8.34 -32.35
N ALA A 358 16.48 -8.82 -32.83
CA ALA A 358 17.16 -8.26 -34.00
C ALA A 358 16.24 -8.24 -35.24
N ASN A 359 15.35 -9.24 -35.35
CA ASN A 359 14.40 -9.37 -36.46
C ASN A 359 13.03 -8.73 -36.20
N HIS A 360 12.81 -8.14 -35.03
CA HIS A 360 11.53 -7.51 -34.70
C HIS A 360 11.30 -6.22 -35.51
N LYS A 361 10.06 -5.96 -35.95
CA LYS A 361 9.69 -4.85 -36.85
C LYS A 361 10.13 -3.47 -36.32
N ASP A 362 10.05 -3.26 -35.01
CA ASP A 362 10.32 -1.97 -34.37
C ASP A 362 11.80 -1.74 -34.03
N THR A 363 12.61 -2.81 -34.05
CA THR A 363 14.01 -2.77 -33.60
C THR A 363 14.87 -1.74 -34.33
N PRO A 364 14.83 -1.60 -35.67
CA PRO A 364 15.64 -0.60 -36.36
C PRO A 364 15.37 0.83 -35.87
N ILE A 365 14.11 1.15 -35.58
CA ILE A 365 13.69 2.48 -35.15
C ILE A 365 14.11 2.72 -33.69
N ILE A 366 13.92 1.73 -32.81
CA ILE A 366 14.34 1.82 -31.40
C ILE A 366 15.85 1.98 -31.29
N VAL A 367 16.63 1.18 -32.02
CA VAL A 367 18.10 1.26 -32.03
C VAL A 367 18.58 2.61 -32.58
N ALA A 368 17.90 3.18 -33.59
CA ALA A 368 18.23 4.49 -34.11
C ALA A 368 18.05 5.59 -33.04
N ASP A 369 16.97 5.54 -32.26
CA ASP A 369 16.73 6.51 -31.19
C ASP A 369 17.75 6.37 -30.03
N ILE A 370 18.11 5.14 -29.65
CA ILE A 370 19.19 4.92 -28.67
C ILE A 370 20.51 5.53 -29.16
N LYS A 371 20.86 5.33 -30.43
CA LYS A 371 22.07 5.91 -31.03
C LYS A 371 22.02 7.43 -31.10
N ARG A 372 20.85 8.04 -31.34
CA ARG A 372 20.67 9.50 -31.26
C ARG A 372 21.11 10.00 -29.88
N VAL A 373 20.59 9.42 -28.81
CA VAL A 373 20.90 9.85 -27.44
C VAL A 373 22.38 9.63 -27.08
N LEU A 374 22.95 8.49 -27.48
CA LEU A 374 24.39 8.22 -27.30
C LEU A 374 25.25 9.30 -27.97
N ASN A 375 24.92 9.68 -29.21
CA ASN A 375 25.64 10.70 -29.94
C ASN A 375 25.50 12.09 -29.29
N GLU A 376 24.34 12.44 -28.74
CA GLU A 376 24.14 13.70 -28.00
C GLU A 376 25.08 13.81 -26.80
N PHE A 377 25.19 12.75 -25.98
CA PHE A 377 26.10 12.76 -24.83
C PHE A 377 27.58 12.75 -25.22
N GLN A 378 27.95 12.03 -26.29
CA GLN A 378 29.34 12.06 -26.81
C GLN A 378 29.72 13.45 -27.33
N GLN A 379 28.80 14.15 -27.98
CA GLN A 379 29.01 15.54 -28.41
C GLN A 379 29.17 16.46 -27.19
N LEU A 380 28.37 16.28 -26.15
CA LEU A 380 28.50 17.03 -24.90
C LEU A 380 29.88 16.80 -24.26
N GLU A 381 30.38 15.56 -24.22
CA GLU A 381 31.70 15.24 -23.70
C GLU A 381 32.82 15.95 -24.49
N LEU A 382 32.72 15.95 -25.82
CA LEU A 382 33.67 16.64 -26.69
C LEU A 382 33.65 18.15 -26.42
N ILE A 383 32.45 18.74 -26.29
CA ILE A 383 32.29 20.17 -25.97
C ILE A 383 32.94 20.49 -24.62
N LEU A 384 32.69 19.69 -23.57
CA LEU A 384 33.28 19.89 -22.23
C LEU A 384 34.81 19.80 -22.25
N LYS A 385 35.38 18.90 -23.05
CA LYS A 385 36.84 18.77 -23.23
C LYS A 385 37.46 19.93 -24.01
N THR A 386 36.68 20.58 -24.87
CA THR A 386 37.13 21.71 -25.70
C THR A 386 36.84 23.08 -25.10
N MET A 387 36.03 23.17 -24.04
CA MET A 387 35.79 24.43 -23.35
C MET A 387 37.05 24.87 -22.59
N PRO A 388 37.45 26.15 -22.70
CA PRO A 388 38.49 26.69 -21.82
C PRO A 388 38.03 26.56 -20.36
N PRO A 389 38.96 26.35 -19.41
CA PRO A 389 38.60 26.27 -18.00
C PRO A 389 37.80 27.51 -17.59
N LEU A 390 36.69 27.29 -16.87
CA LEU A 390 35.92 28.39 -16.31
C LEU A 390 36.85 29.26 -15.46
N PRO A 391 36.84 30.59 -15.63
CA PRO A 391 37.71 31.45 -14.85
C PRO A 391 37.46 31.22 -13.37
N THR A 392 38.53 30.96 -12.63
CA THR A 392 38.43 30.79 -11.18
C THR A 392 38.11 32.14 -10.55
N LEU A 393 37.38 32.17 -9.42
CA LEU A 393 36.99 33.42 -8.72
C LEU A 393 38.21 34.32 -8.36
N GLU A 394 39.42 33.76 -8.34
CA GLU A 394 40.68 34.49 -8.19
C GLU A 394 41.07 35.30 -9.44
N GLU A 395 40.65 34.89 -10.64
CA GLU A 395 40.90 35.64 -11.88
C GLU A 395 39.92 36.81 -12.04
N THR A 396 38.70 36.72 -11.52
CA THR A 396 37.72 37.82 -11.56
C THR A 396 38.15 38.99 -10.66
N SER A 397 38.79 38.70 -9.52
CA SER A 397 39.32 39.73 -8.62
C SER A 397 40.60 40.39 -9.17
N ALA A 398 41.43 39.65 -9.89
CA ALA A 398 42.61 40.20 -10.58
C ALA A 398 42.25 41.08 -11.80
N ILE A 399 41.08 40.88 -12.41
CA ILE A 399 40.58 41.73 -13.50
C ILE A 399 40.00 43.04 -12.95
N GLU A 400 39.28 43.00 -11.82
CA GLU A 400 38.76 44.21 -11.16
C GLU A 400 39.87 45.10 -10.59
N GLU A 401 40.95 44.55 -10.02
CA GLU A 401 42.10 45.34 -9.56
C GLU A 401 42.89 46.01 -10.71
N ASN A 402 43.00 45.35 -11.88
CA ASN A 402 43.67 45.93 -13.04
C ASN A 402 42.86 47.03 -13.73
N GLU A 403 41.53 47.01 -13.65
CA GLU A 403 40.69 48.10 -14.16
C GLU A 403 40.69 49.33 -13.24
N GLU A 404 40.84 49.16 -11.91
CA GLU A 404 41.02 50.29 -10.98
C GLU A 404 42.41 50.94 -11.08
N GLU A 405 43.48 50.18 -11.37
CA GLU A 405 44.83 50.74 -11.55
C GLU A 405 45.02 51.49 -12.88
N GLN A 406 44.25 51.16 -13.93
CA GLN A 406 44.26 51.93 -15.19
C GLN A 406 43.37 53.18 -15.15
N SER A 407 42.57 53.35 -14.09
CA SER A 407 41.69 54.50 -13.85
C SER A 407 42.31 55.58 -12.94
N LYS A 408 43.56 55.42 -12.50
CA LYS A 408 44.34 56.44 -11.75
C LYS A 408 45.53 56.90 -12.57
#